data_AF-A0A2P6PM60-F1
#
_entry.id   AF-A0A2P6PM60-F1
#
_cell.length_a   1.000
_cell.length_b   1.000
_cell.length_c   1.000
_cell.angle_alpha   90.00
_cell.angle_beta   90.00
_cell.angle_gamma   90.00
#
_symmetry.space_group_name_H-M   'P 1'
#
loop_
_entity.id
_entity.type
_entity.pdbx_description
1 polymer ?
#
loop_
_entity_poly.entity_id
_entity_poly.type
_entity_poly.pdbx_seq_one_letter_code
_entity_poly.pdbx_strand_id
1 'polypeptide(L)'
;MVTWPLAAEQFYNEKLVTQLLKIGVGVGAQKWIRRFGDSVKKEAIVKAVSQIMVGEEAEVRRSRARELGKQARRAVEEGGSSYQDFNKLIEELKSHS
;
A
#
# COMPACT_ATOMS: atom_id res chain seq x y z
N MET A 1 -6.86 1.07 2.95
CA MET A 1 -6.44 2.47 2.68
C MET A 1 -7.38 3.12 1.70
N VAL A 2 -7.63 4.42 1.81
CA VAL A 2 -8.17 5.21 0.69
C VAL A 2 -6.97 5.81 -0.04
N THR A 3 -6.77 5.45 -1.31
CA THR A 3 -5.62 5.93 -2.09
C THR A 3 -5.95 7.24 -2.78
N TRP A 4 -5.05 8.21 -2.64
CA TRP A 4 -5.13 9.54 -3.24
C TRP A 4 -3.76 9.90 -3.85
N PRO A 5 -3.43 9.33 -5.02
CA PRO A 5 -2.15 9.61 -5.66
C PRO A 5 -2.10 11.06 -6.18
N LEU A 6 -0.92 11.66 -6.11
CA LEU A 6 -0.62 13.01 -6.58
C LEU A 6 0.52 13.00 -7.61
N ALA A 7 1.66 12.38 -7.29
CA ALA A 7 2.85 12.42 -8.16
C ALA A 7 3.76 11.19 -7.95
N ALA A 8 4.94 11.25 -8.57
CA ALA A 8 5.97 10.22 -8.52
C ALA A 8 5.41 8.82 -8.85
N GLU A 9 5.72 7.83 -8.04
CA GLU A 9 5.33 6.42 -8.17
C GLU A 9 3.95 6.10 -7.58
N GLN A 10 3.26 7.08 -6.99
CA GLN A 10 2.04 6.86 -6.21
C GLN A 10 0.91 6.22 -7.03
N PHE A 11 0.83 6.48 -8.34
CA PHE A 11 -0.16 5.84 -9.21
C PHE A 11 0.11 4.34 -9.39
N TYR A 12 1.38 3.93 -9.43
CA TYR A 12 1.73 2.51 -9.43
C TYR A 12 1.43 1.87 -8.07
N ASN A 13 1.78 2.56 -6.97
CA ASN A 13 1.46 2.10 -5.62
C ASN A 13 -0.05 1.98 -5.40
N GLU A 14 -0.85 2.87 -5.97
CA GLU A 14 -2.31 2.74 -5.96
C GLU A 14 -2.75 1.43 -6.62
N LYS A 15 -2.21 1.09 -7.80
CA LYS A 15 -2.54 -0.18 -8.48
C LYS A 15 -2.14 -1.39 -7.64
N LEU A 16 -0.97 -1.35 -7.00
CA LEU A 16 -0.55 -2.38 -6.07
C LEU A 16 -1.56 -2.55 -4.92
N VAL A 17 -1.93 -1.46 -4.27
CA VAL A 17 -2.83 -1.47 -3.09
C VAL A 17 -4.27 -1.87 -3.45
N THR A 18 -4.78 -1.40 -4.60
CA THR A 18 -6.20 -1.54 -4.98
C THR A 18 -6.46 -2.78 -5.85
N GLN A 19 -5.60 -3.09 -6.81
CA GLN A 19 -5.85 -4.15 -7.81
C GLN A 19 -5.15 -5.47 -7.45
N LEU A 20 -3.91 -5.41 -6.97
CA LEU A 20 -3.12 -6.60 -6.65
C LEU A 20 -3.39 -7.09 -5.23
N LEU A 21 -3.07 -6.26 -4.23
CA LEU A 21 -3.28 -6.59 -2.82
C LEU A 21 -4.76 -6.54 -2.43
N LYS A 22 -5.56 -5.73 -3.14
CA LYS A 22 -7.01 -5.56 -2.91
C LYS A 22 -7.32 -5.23 -1.45
N ILE A 23 -6.58 -4.27 -0.88
CA ILE A 23 -6.71 -3.79 0.51
C ILE A 23 -7.10 -2.30 0.60
N GLY A 24 -7.31 -1.64 -0.54
CA GLY A 24 -7.67 -0.23 -0.59
C GLY A 24 -8.70 0.10 -1.65
N VAL A 25 -9.15 1.35 -1.61
CA VAL A 25 -10.12 1.94 -2.54
C VAL A 25 -9.55 3.27 -3.02
N GLY A 26 -9.56 3.49 -4.33
CA GLY A 26 -9.13 4.77 -4.92
C GLY A 26 -10.19 5.85 -4.74
N VAL A 27 -9.74 7.07 -4.41
CA VAL A 27 -10.62 8.25 -4.35
C VAL A 27 -11.02 8.75 -5.75
N GLY A 28 -10.30 8.28 -6.80
CA GLY A 28 -10.53 8.67 -8.19
C GLY A 28 -9.64 9.81 -8.69
N ALA A 29 -8.55 10.13 -7.99
CA ALA A 29 -7.52 11.03 -8.51
C ALA A 29 -6.80 10.36 -9.69
N GLN A 30 -6.82 11.00 -10.86
CA GLN A 30 -6.25 10.43 -12.10
C GLN A 30 -5.16 11.30 -12.73
N LYS A 31 -4.99 12.54 -12.27
CA LYS A 31 -3.99 13.45 -12.83
C LYS A 31 -2.71 13.42 -12.02
N TRP A 32 -1.61 13.19 -12.71
CA TRP A 32 -0.27 13.31 -12.13
C TRP A 32 0.16 14.78 -12.09
N ILE A 33 0.39 15.33 -10.89
CA ILE A 33 0.68 16.76 -10.68
C ILE A 33 1.72 16.94 -9.56
N ARG A 34 2.83 17.65 -9.84
CA ARG A 34 3.91 17.93 -8.87
C ARG A 34 3.61 19.02 -7.84
N ARG A 35 2.62 19.88 -8.07
CA ARG A 35 2.34 21.08 -7.25
C ARG A 35 0.88 21.14 -6.80
N PHE A 36 0.05 21.93 -7.48
CA PHE A 36 -1.36 22.12 -7.17
C PHE A 36 -2.14 22.24 -8.48
N GLY A 37 -3.38 21.77 -8.50
CA GLY A 37 -4.24 21.95 -9.69
C GLY A 37 -5.32 20.90 -9.88
N ASP A 38 -5.34 19.80 -9.12
CA ASP A 38 -6.45 18.86 -9.15
C ASP A 38 -7.22 18.89 -7.83
N SER A 39 -8.54 18.75 -7.95
CA SER A 39 -9.44 18.67 -6.81
C SER A 39 -10.37 17.48 -7.01
N VAL A 40 -10.51 16.68 -5.95
CA VAL A 40 -11.46 15.58 -5.94
C VAL A 40 -12.74 16.08 -5.30
N LYS A 41 -13.86 15.87 -5.98
CA LYS A 41 -15.17 16.32 -5.48
C LYS A 41 -15.54 15.58 -4.19
N LYS A 42 -16.27 16.26 -3.31
CA LYS A 42 -16.74 15.72 -2.02
C LYS A 42 -17.45 14.38 -2.19
N GLU A 43 -18.25 14.22 -3.24
CA GLU A 43 -19.05 13.02 -3.49
C GLU A 43 -18.15 11.80 -3.72
N ALA A 44 -17.03 11.96 -4.43
CA ALA A 44 -16.06 10.90 -4.66
C ALA A 44 -15.36 10.49 -3.35
N ILE A 45 -15.04 11.46 -2.50
CA ILE A 45 -14.46 11.21 -1.16
C ILE A 45 -15.45 10.43 -0.30
N VAL A 46 -16.70 10.89 -0.20
CA VAL A 46 -17.76 10.22 0.59
C VAL A 46 -17.98 8.79 0.09
N LYS A 47 -18.00 8.59 -1.23
CA LYS A 47 -18.13 7.25 -1.84
C LYS A 47 -16.95 6.35 -1.45
N ALA A 48 -15.72 6.81 -1.58
CA ALA A 48 -14.53 6.01 -1.25
C ALA A 48 -14.47 5.66 0.24
N VAL A 49 -14.81 6.61 1.13
CA VAL A 49 -14.87 6.38 2.58
C VAL A 49 -15.99 5.38 2.93
N SER A 50 -17.16 5.52 2.32
CA SER A 50 -18.27 4.58 2.55
C SER A 50 -17.90 3.15 2.10
N GLN A 51 -17.27 3.03 0.93
CA GLN A 51 -16.84 1.74 0.39
C GLN A 51 -15.77 1.03 1.22
N ILE A 52 -14.83 1.78 1.83
CA ILE A 52 -13.78 1.17 2.67
C ILE A 52 -14.29 0.79 4.07
N MET A 53 -15.28 1.52 4.59
CA MET A 53 -15.79 1.31 5.95
C MET A 53 -16.88 0.24 6.00
N VAL A 54 -17.93 0.41 5.17
CA VAL A 54 -19.18 -0.37 5.22
C VAL A 54 -19.57 -0.99 3.88
N GLY A 55 -18.72 -0.87 2.85
CA GLY A 55 -18.96 -1.52 1.57
C GLY A 55 -18.93 -3.05 1.67
N GLU A 56 -19.50 -3.72 0.67
CA GLU A 56 -19.63 -5.18 0.61
C GLU A 56 -18.29 -5.91 0.85
N GLU A 57 -17.21 -5.45 0.23
CA GLU A 57 -15.88 -6.06 0.40
C GLU A 57 -15.08 -5.49 1.59
N ALA A 58 -15.65 -4.60 2.42
CA ALA A 58 -14.90 -3.91 3.46
C ALA A 58 -14.25 -4.86 4.46
N GLU A 59 -14.98 -5.89 4.91
CA GLU A 59 -14.43 -6.92 5.80
C GLU A 59 -13.36 -7.78 5.13
N VAL A 60 -13.55 -8.13 3.85
CA VAL A 60 -12.56 -8.88 3.08
C VAL A 60 -11.25 -8.09 2.98
N ARG A 61 -11.33 -6.78 2.69
CA ARG A 61 -10.15 -5.90 2.65
C ARG A 61 -9.48 -5.80 4.03
N ARG A 62 -10.25 -5.68 5.12
CA ARG A 62 -9.72 -5.67 6.49
C ARG A 62 -8.99 -6.97 6.82
N SER A 63 -9.56 -8.11 6.47
CA SER A 63 -8.96 -9.42 6.70
C SER A 63 -7.63 -9.58 5.96
N ARG A 64 -7.59 -9.24 4.66
CA ARG A 64 -6.36 -9.24 3.85
C ARG A 64 -5.30 -8.31 4.43
N ALA A 65 -5.66 -7.09 4.81
CA ALA A 65 -4.73 -6.14 5.40
C ALA A 65 -4.14 -6.66 6.73
N ARG A 66 -4.95 -7.34 7.57
CA ARG A 66 -4.46 -7.96 8.80
C ARG A 66 -3.47 -9.09 8.52
N GLU A 67 -3.74 -9.94 7.53
CA GLU A 67 -2.83 -11.03 7.16
C GLU A 67 -1.51 -10.49 6.61
N LEU A 68 -1.55 -9.51 5.70
CA LEU A 68 -0.34 -8.83 5.23
C LEU A 68 0.43 -8.20 6.38
N GLY A 69 -0.24 -7.60 7.36
CA GLY A 69 0.40 -7.08 8.57
C GLY A 69 1.09 -8.15 9.42
N LYS A 70 0.53 -9.37 9.50
CA LYS A 70 1.21 -10.51 10.16
C LYS A 70 2.42 -11.00 9.36
N GLN A 71 2.30 -11.07 8.04
CA GLN A 71 3.42 -11.46 7.16
C GLN A 71 4.57 -10.45 7.23
N ALA A 72 4.26 -9.16 7.20
CA ALA A 72 5.27 -8.11 7.33
C ALA A 72 6.03 -8.17 8.66
N ARG A 73 5.33 -8.47 9.79
CA ARG A 73 6.00 -8.68 11.09
C ARG A 73 6.91 -9.91 11.07
N ARG A 74 6.41 -11.05 10.58
CA ARG A 74 7.21 -12.28 10.47
C ARG A 74 8.43 -12.12 9.56
N ALA A 75 8.35 -11.29 8.53
CA ALA A 75 9.46 -11.07 7.61
C ALA A 75 10.67 -10.41 8.28
N VAL A 76 10.47 -9.60 9.32
CA VAL A 76 11.53 -8.84 10.01
C VAL A 76 11.97 -9.45 11.35
N GLU A 77 11.19 -10.40 11.88
CA GLU A 77 11.58 -11.19 13.06
C GLU A 77 12.82 -12.07 12.78
N GLU A 78 13.48 -12.53 13.84
CA GLU A 78 14.65 -13.41 13.70
C GLU A 78 14.28 -14.68 12.91
N GLY A 79 15.10 -14.99 11.90
CA GLY A 79 14.82 -16.08 10.96
C GLY A 79 13.81 -15.73 9.85
N GLY A 80 13.23 -14.52 9.86
CA GLY A 80 12.36 -14.00 8.81
C GLY A 80 13.10 -13.67 7.51
N SER A 81 12.36 -13.52 6.40
CA SER A 81 12.95 -13.33 5.07
C SER A 81 13.79 -12.05 4.96
N SER A 82 13.26 -10.91 5.42
CA SER A 82 13.98 -9.63 5.38
C SER A 82 15.14 -9.59 6.37
N TYR A 83 15.00 -10.25 7.54
CA TYR A 83 16.09 -10.44 8.49
C TYR A 83 17.25 -11.22 7.86
N GLN A 84 16.96 -12.34 7.20
CA GLN A 84 17.96 -13.16 6.52
C GLN A 84 18.62 -12.41 5.36
N ASP A 85 17.85 -11.71 4.53
CA ASP A 85 18.40 -10.98 3.39
C ASP A 85 19.29 -9.81 3.83
N PHE A 86 18.95 -9.15 4.94
CA PHE A 86 19.82 -8.13 5.54
C PHE A 86 21.15 -8.73 6.03
N ASN A 87 21.11 -9.87 6.71
CA ASN A 87 22.34 -10.55 7.14
C ASN A 87 23.19 -11.01 5.95
N LYS A 88 22.58 -11.55 4.89
CA LYS A 88 23.30 -11.92 3.66
C LYS A 88 24.00 -10.70 3.04
N LEU A 89 23.31 -9.56 2.97
CA LEU A 89 23.90 -8.31 2.48
C LEU A 89 25.13 -7.90 3.32
N ILE A 90 25.05 -8.01 4.65
CA ILE A 90 26.21 -7.70 5.52
C ILE A 90 27.38 -8.64 5.22
N GLU A 91 27.13 -9.94 5.12
CA GLU A 91 28.20 -10.91 4.85
C GLU A 91 28.82 -10.69 3.46
N GLU A 92 28.02 -10.36 2.45
CA GLU A 92 28.51 -9.98 1.13
C GLU A 92 29.39 -8.72 1.19
N LEU A 93 28.98 -7.70 1.93
CA LEU A 93 29.80 -6.48 2.10
C LEU A 93 31.11 -6.78 2.82
N LYS A 94 31.12 -7.67 3.82
CA LYS A 94 32.34 -8.11 4.51
C LYS A 94 33.28 -8.89 3.61
N SER A 95 32.75 -9.72 2.69
CA SER A 95 33.58 -10.51 1.78
C SER A 95 34.21 -9.69 0.65
N HIS A 96 33.80 -8.43 0.48
CA HIS A 96 34.34 -7.48 -0.49
C HIS A 96 35.15 -6.34 0.17
N SER A 97 35.40 -6.45 1.47
CA SER A 97 36.38 -5.64 2.24
C SER A 97 37.74 -6.29 2.23
#